data_AF-A0A9Q5DPC5-F1
#
_entry.id   AF-A0A9Q5DPC5-F1
#
_cell.length_a   1.000
_cell.length_b   1.000
_cell.length_c   1.000
_cell.angle_alpha   90.00
_cell.angle_beta   90.00
_cell.angle_gamma   90.00
#
_symmetry.space_group_name_H-M   'P 1'
#
loop_
_entity.id
_entity.type
_entity.pdbx_description
1 polymer ?
#
loop_
_entity_poly.entity_id
_entity_poly.type
_entity_poly.pdbx_seq_one_letter_code
_entity_poly.pdbx_strand_id
1 'polypeptide(L)' 'MQIKTKDDNELVDVMSDAMLRVGEGCTVTALREWFTSAEITRCGPAAINRAYDKRVLERRAA' A
#
# COMPACT_ATOMS: atom_id res chain seq x y z
N MET A 1 7.75 5.34 -9.44
CA MET A 1 8.82 4.31 -9.41
C MET A 1 8.18 3.06 -10.01
N GLN A 2 8.52 2.61 -11.22
CA GLN A 2 7.87 1.40 -11.76
C GLN A 2 8.40 0.19 -11.02
N ILE A 3 7.58 -0.36 -10.13
CA ILE A 3 7.90 -1.57 -9.40
C ILE A 3 7.63 -2.73 -10.35
N LYS A 4 8.67 -3.16 -11.09
CA LYS A 4 8.64 -4.40 -11.89
C LYS A 4 8.69 -5.64 -10.98
N THR A 5 7.86 -5.70 -9.94
CA THR A 5 7.73 -6.93 -9.16
C THR A 5 6.80 -7.85 -9.93
N LYS A 6 7.28 -9.05 -10.24
CA LYS A 6 6.44 -10.12 -10.82
C LYS A 6 5.48 -10.72 -9.77
N ASP A 7 5.68 -10.38 -8.50
CA ASP A 7 4.92 -10.90 -7.37
C ASP A 7 3.96 -9.83 -6.85
N ASP A 8 2.67 -10.18 -6.85
CA ASP A 8 1.60 -9.33 -6.33
C ASP A 8 1.73 -9.12 -4.83
N ASN A 9 2.30 -10.07 -4.09
CA ASN A 9 2.51 -9.92 -2.65
C ASN A 9 3.54 -8.84 -2.35
N GLU A 10 4.63 -8.80 -3.12
CA GLU A 10 5.67 -7.78 -2.96
C GLU A 10 5.11 -6.39 -3.32
N LEU A 11 4.30 -6.31 -4.38
CA LEU A 11 3.63 -5.07 -4.76
C LEU A 11 2.66 -4.59 -3.66
N VAL A 12 1.87 -5.51 -3.10
CA VAL A 12 0.96 -5.24 -1.98
C VAL A 12 1.71 -4.73 -0.75
N ASP A 13 2.83 -5.35 -0.40
CA ASP A 13 3.63 -4.93 0.76
C ASP A 13 4.23 -3.53 0.54
N VAL A 14 4.83 -3.26 -0.62
CA VAL A 14 5.39 -1.93 -0.93
C VAL A 14 4.31 -0.86 -0.98
N MET A 15 3.13 -1.14 -1.55
CA MET A 15 1.99 -0.23 -1.52
C MET A 15 1.51 0.04 -0.10
N SER A 16 1.40 -1.00 0.73
CA SER A 16 0.96 -0.84 2.13
C SER A 16 1.94 0.02 2.93
N ASP A 17 3.25 -0.16 2.75
CA ASP A 17 4.28 0.62 3.42
C ASP A 17 4.31 2.08 2.93
N ALA A 18 4.01 2.31 1.65
CA ALA A 18 3.82 3.66 1.14
C ALA A 18 2.61 4.33 1.80
N MET A 19 1.49 3.62 1.97
CA MET A 19 0.31 4.14 2.68
C MET A 19 0.60 4.46 4.15
N LEU A 20 1.39 3.63 4.82
CA LEU A 20 1.81 3.86 6.20
C LEU A 20 2.68 5.12 6.33
N ARG A 21 3.65 5.29 5.43
CA ARG A 21 4.53 6.48 5.38
C ARG A 21 3.78 7.78 5.12
N VAL A 22 2.71 7.74 4.32
CA VAL A 22 1.87 8.93 4.05
C VAL A 22 1.04 9.34 5.27
N GLY A 23 0.72 8.41 6.16
CA GLY A 23 -0.08 8.71 7.35
C GLY A 23 -1.59 8.66 7.12
N GLU A 24 -2.37 9.10 8.10
CA GLU A 24 -3.85 9.07 8.05
C GLU A 24 -4.33 9.93 6.86
N GLY A 25 -5.05 9.30 5.92
CA GLY A 25 -5.52 9.96 4.70
C GLY A 25 -4.80 9.57 3.41
N CYS A 26 -3.93 8.55 3.42
CA CYS A 26 -3.41 8.00 2.16
C CYS A 26 -4.57 7.50 1.29
N THR A 27 -4.85 8.25 0.23
CA THR A 27 -5.87 7.91 -0.77
C THR A 27 -5.22 7.21 -1.96
N VAL A 28 -6.04 6.52 -2.73
CA VAL A 28 -5.65 5.95 -4.04
C VAL A 28 -4.94 6.99 -4.92
N THR A 29 -5.27 8.28 -4.76
CA THR A 29 -4.64 9.40 -5.45
C THR A 29 -3.18 9.62 -5.05
N ALA A 30 -2.84 9.51 -3.76
CA ALA A 30 -1.45 9.61 -3.30
C ALA A 30 -0.59 8.47 -3.85
N LEU A 31 -1.18 7.27 -3.98
CA LEU A 31 -0.49 6.13 -4.58
C LEU A 31 -0.20 6.31 -6.07
N ARG A 32 -0.99 7.13 -6.80
CA ARG A 32 -0.74 7.40 -8.23
C ARG A 32 0.58 8.16 -8.47
N GLU A 33 1.16 8.79 -7.45
CA GLU A 33 2.48 9.41 -7.56
C GLU A 33 3.61 8.37 -7.65
N TRP A 34 3.40 7.19 -7.07
CA TRP A 34 4.42 6.15 -6.99
C TRP A 34 4.13 4.92 -7.83
N PHE A 35 2.85 4.58 -8.00
CA PHE A 35 2.35 3.37 -8.66
C PHE A 35 1.47 3.72 -9.87
N THR A 36 1.43 2.81 -10.84
CA THR A 36 0.58 2.92 -12.03
C THR A 36 -0.87 2.57 -11.70
N SER A 37 -1.81 3.08 -12.50
CA SER A 37 -3.22 2.74 -12.37
C SER A 37 -3.50 1.23 -12.47
N ALA A 38 -2.71 0.49 -13.25
CA ALA A 38 -2.84 -0.96 -13.39
C ALA A 38 -2.44 -1.70 -12.09
N GLU A 39 -1.31 -1.32 -11.49
CA GLU A 39 -0.82 -1.85 -10.21
C GLU A 39 -1.82 -1.53 -9.08
N ILE A 40 -2.31 -0.30 -9.03
CA ILE A 40 -3.31 0.15 -8.06
C ILE A 40 -4.62 -0.63 -8.21
N THR A 41 -5.07 -0.88 -9.44
CA THR A 41 -6.32 -1.61 -9.66
C THR A 41 -6.18 -3.09 -9.26
N ARG A 42 -5.01 -3.68 -9.52
CA ARG A 42 -4.74 -5.09 -9.21
C ARG A 42 -4.51 -5.33 -7.71
N CYS A 43 -3.71 -4.49 -7.07
CA CYS A 43 -3.19 -4.74 -5.72
C CYS A 43 -3.64 -3.69 -4.67
N GLY A 44 -4.23 -2.57 -5.10
CA GLY A 44 -4.64 -1.48 -4.21
C GLY A 44 -5.57 -1.90 -3.07
N PRO A 45 -6.66 -2.66 -3.33
CA PRO A 45 -7.56 -3.11 -2.25
C PRO A 45 -6.84 -3.99 -1.22
N ALA A 46 -5.99 -4.92 -1.67
CA ALA A 46 -5.20 -5.78 -0.79
C ALA A 46 -4.17 -4.97 0.03
N ALA A 47 -3.53 -3.99 -0.59
CA ALA A 47 -2.59 -3.08 0.06
C ALA A 47 -3.25 -2.21 1.13
N ILE A 48 -4.48 -1.74 0.90
CA ILE A 48 -5.26 -0.97 1.89
C ILE A 48 -5.55 -1.83 3.12
N ASN A 49 -6.06 -3.05 2.92
CA ASN A 49 -6.34 -3.97 4.03
C ASN A 49 -5.06 -4.27 4.82
N ARG A 50 -3.95 -4.53 4.12
CA ARG A 50 -2.67 -4.82 4.77
C ARG A 50 -2.08 -3.63 5.52
N ALA A 51 -2.22 -2.41 4.99
CA ALA A 51 -1.84 -1.19 5.69
C ALA A 51 -2.69 -0.98 6.95
N TYR A 52 -3.98 -1.27 6.88
CA TYR A 52 -4.88 -1.22 8.03
C TYR A 52 -4.49 -2.25 9.10
N ASP A 53 -4.26 -3.50 8.70
CA ASP A 53 -3.80 -4.56 9.61
C ASP A 53 -2.47 -4.19 10.29
N LYS A 54 -1.49 -3.67 9.53
CA LYS A 54 -0.22 -3.18 10.08
C LYS A 54 -0.44 -2.07 11.11
N ARG A 55 -1.32 -1.09 10.84
CA ARG A 55 -1.66 -0.04 11.82
C ARG A 55 -2.31 -0.58 13.08
N VAL A 56 -3.22 -1.55 12.95
CA VAL A 56 -3.87 -2.17 14.10
C VAL A 56 -2.84 -2.94 14.93
N LEU A 57 -1.92 -3.65 14.29
CA LEU A 57 -0.83 -4.35 14.96
C LEU A 57 0.12 -3.36 15.67
N GLU A 58 0.52 -2.27 15.02
CA GLU A 58 1.34 -1.22 15.63
C GLU A 58 0.64 -0.58 16.84
N ARG A 59 -0.66 -0.27 16.73
CA ARG A 59 -1.45 0.25 17.87
C ARG A 59 -1.61 -0.74 19.01
N ARG A 60 -1.59 -2.04 18.72
CA ARG A 60 -1.71 -3.10 19.73
C ARG A 60 -0.39 -3.41 20.43
N ALA A 61 0.73 -3.07 19.79
CA ALA A 61 2.08 -3.22 20.34
C ALA A 61 2.56 -2.00 21.16
N ALA A 62 1.87 -0.87 21.03
CA ALA A 62 2.09 0.36 21.80
C ALA A 62 1.30 0.36 23.12
#